data_AF-A0A820WKU6-F1
#
_entry.id   AF-A0A820WKU6-F1
#
_cell.length_a   1.000
_cell.length_b   1.000
_cell.length_c   1.000
_cell.angle_alpha   90.00
_cell.angle_beta   90.00
_cell.angle_gamma   90.00
#
_symmetry.space_group_name_H-M   'P 1'
#
loop_
_entity.id
_entity.type
_entity.pdbx_description
1 polymer ?
#
loop_
_entity_poly.entity_id
_entity_poly.type
_entity_poly.pdbx_seq_one_letter_code
_entity_poly.pdbx_strand_id
1 'polypeptide(L)'
;MTIRTQLEDLSNEIFLDIFEYLNANDIFFGFTSLNLRISLLLNSIPLHINIHRTCCRHELEFLCNHLKFHSDQVVSLQVHDQICDQTSVIAYLFHRHDFINLHSCIFYSINSSSKLKIAVEKLSKLPKIVLFRIIQSCNVKEDKLNTSDAFEFSQLILIDTPSTLRSTSLYFHYNHTQIATISKVTTNLTHLQIIFYGTLNDISIYSLIPLLRIHRALRTLCVTIKSTQVIGAYNTNVPHLPFINENDLPLSSLLKSFDLQIVMAPCDIYSIGLILHCMPNLYQFVFTLIRDRSLSPFIMDLIDGQNWQEMLTSHVPYLKKFDFHISLLKYGQPLDFDNIVNSFRCLVNLYHQWDMCISRWEYWPNILFVFTDHIHMWTLNYNHLITRRENDIPSITMSDTFYIQSTNIFNLNNRQLNFHHHKMDFFMPSDRTTLSIQLPTILPFQNITYIVCHLAYPEPSVISFLQNTTIRLKRILSLFTRDDDDSQKYFDNLSRLVNLSNIDTVEFSRNNDIRRLNVIERVLL
;
A
#
# COMPACT_ATOMS: atom_id res chain seq x y z
N MET A 1 -34.62 -20.16 38.27
CA MET A 1 -34.07 -20.95 37.15
C MET A 1 -33.38 -19.98 36.20
N THR A 2 -32.05 -19.98 36.18
CA THR A 2 -31.29 -19.28 35.14
C THR A 2 -31.32 -20.14 33.87
N ILE A 3 -31.82 -19.57 32.77
CA ILE A 3 -31.80 -20.22 31.46
C ILE A 3 -30.33 -20.28 31.04
N ARG A 4 -29.72 -21.47 31.10
CA ARG A 4 -28.39 -21.70 30.52
C ARG A 4 -28.51 -21.66 29.01
N THR A 5 -27.69 -20.84 28.38
CA THR A 5 -27.55 -20.88 26.92
C THR A 5 -26.67 -22.07 26.54
N GLN A 6 -26.93 -22.70 25.39
CA GLN A 6 -26.07 -23.77 24.86
C GLN A 6 -24.62 -23.31 24.60
N LEU A 7 -24.38 -22.00 24.57
CA LEU A 7 -23.05 -21.42 24.50
C LEU A 7 -22.17 -21.86 25.69
N GLU A 8 -22.76 -22.02 26.88
CA GLU A 8 -22.02 -22.47 28.07
C GLU A 8 -21.56 -23.92 27.96
N ASP A 9 -22.12 -24.72 27.06
CA ASP A 9 -21.71 -26.11 26.85
C ASP A 9 -20.48 -26.23 25.94
N LEU A 10 -20.09 -25.14 25.25
CA LEU A 10 -18.86 -25.11 24.45
C LEU A 10 -17.62 -25.21 25.36
N SER A 11 -16.58 -25.88 24.85
CA SER A 11 -15.31 -26.04 25.56
C SER A 11 -14.49 -24.75 25.53
N ASN A 12 -13.52 -24.61 26.45
CA ASN A 12 -12.69 -23.41 26.53
C ASN A 12 -11.84 -23.21 25.26
N GLU A 13 -11.41 -24.30 24.62
CA GLU A 13 -10.64 -24.29 23.38
C GLU A 13 -11.40 -23.58 22.26
N ILE A 14 -12.71 -23.84 22.13
CA ILE A 14 -13.54 -23.17 21.12
C ILE A 14 -13.60 -21.66 21.37
N PHE A 15 -13.70 -21.24 22.63
CA PHE A 15 -13.69 -19.80 22.95
C PHE A 15 -12.32 -19.16 22.70
N LEU A 16 -11.23 -19.85 23.02
CA LEU A 16 -9.88 -19.38 22.74
C LEU A 16 -9.68 -19.18 21.24
N ASP A 17 -10.07 -20.16 20.43
CA ASP A 17 -10.03 -20.08 18.96
C ASP A 17 -10.87 -18.90 18.46
N ILE A 18 -12.08 -18.68 19.01
CA ILE A 18 -12.92 -17.52 18.65
C ILE A 18 -12.21 -16.20 19.01
N PHE A 19 -11.63 -16.11 20.20
CA PHE A 19 -11.00 -14.87 20.69
C PHE A 19 -9.76 -14.48 19.89
N GLU A 20 -9.04 -15.42 19.26
CA GLU A 20 -7.90 -15.10 18.38
C GLU A 20 -8.29 -14.23 17.17
N TYR A 21 -9.55 -14.30 16.71
CA TYR A 21 -10.03 -13.53 15.56
C TYR A 21 -10.78 -12.25 15.95
N LEU A 22 -11.07 -12.04 17.24
CA LEU A 22 -11.87 -10.92 17.71
C LEU A 22 -11.01 -9.77 18.23
N ASN A 23 -11.49 -8.55 18.03
CA ASN A 23 -10.92 -7.37 18.68
C ASN A 23 -11.27 -7.39 20.17
N ALA A 24 -10.41 -6.85 21.03
CA ALA A 24 -10.65 -6.75 22.46
C ALA A 24 -12.00 -6.07 22.79
N ASN A 25 -12.40 -5.07 22.00
CA ASN A 25 -13.70 -4.42 22.18
C ASN A 25 -14.88 -5.38 21.96
N ASP A 26 -14.81 -6.22 20.93
CA ASP A 26 -15.85 -7.22 20.62
C ASP A 26 -15.89 -8.31 21.68
N ILE A 27 -14.72 -8.72 22.17
CA ILE A 27 -14.59 -9.68 23.27
C ILE A 27 -15.27 -9.11 24.52
N PHE A 28 -14.94 -7.89 24.93
CA PHE A 28 -15.54 -7.30 26.11
C PHE A 28 -17.04 -7.08 25.95
N PHE A 29 -17.48 -6.61 24.79
CA PHE A 29 -18.90 -6.37 24.54
C PHE A 29 -19.72 -7.68 24.55
N GLY A 30 -19.20 -8.73 23.90
CA GLY A 30 -19.93 -9.99 23.73
C GLY A 30 -19.84 -10.94 24.92
N PHE A 31 -18.75 -10.91 25.68
CA PHE A 31 -18.42 -11.99 26.63
C PHE A 31 -18.29 -11.55 28.09
N THR A 32 -18.23 -10.23 28.37
CA THR A 32 -18.18 -9.75 29.75
C THR A 32 -19.51 -10.06 30.46
N SER A 33 -19.42 -10.45 31.73
CA SER A 33 -20.58 -10.76 32.59
C SER A 33 -21.44 -11.95 32.17
N LEU A 34 -21.00 -12.79 31.22
CA LEU A 34 -21.74 -14.01 30.86
C LEU A 34 -21.79 -15.01 32.02
N ASN A 35 -20.63 -15.50 32.46
CA ASN A 35 -20.50 -16.36 33.63
C ASN A 35 -19.05 -16.38 34.15
N LEU A 36 -18.85 -16.98 35.34
CA LEU A 36 -17.55 -17.07 36.00
C LEU A 36 -16.48 -17.77 35.13
N ARG A 37 -16.85 -18.82 34.39
CA ARG A 37 -15.90 -19.54 33.52
C ARG A 37 -15.35 -18.62 32.43
N ILE A 38 -16.23 -17.89 31.76
CA ILE A 38 -15.83 -16.94 30.71
C ILE A 38 -15.03 -15.78 31.32
N SER A 39 -15.42 -15.24 32.47
CA SER A 39 -14.64 -14.19 33.15
C SER A 39 -13.22 -14.64 33.50
N LEU A 40 -13.04 -15.88 33.95
CA LEU A 40 -11.72 -16.45 34.19
C LEU A 40 -10.93 -16.61 32.88
N LEU A 41 -11.59 -17.02 31.81
CA LEU A 41 -10.96 -17.16 30.50
C LEU A 41 -10.49 -15.79 29.95
N LEU A 42 -11.33 -14.77 30.06
CA LEU A 42 -11.00 -13.40 29.64
C LEU A 42 -9.76 -12.83 30.36
N ASN A 43 -9.48 -13.26 31.59
CA ASN A 43 -8.28 -12.88 32.35
C ASN A 43 -7.00 -13.60 31.92
N SER A 44 -7.09 -14.56 31.00
CA SER A 44 -5.96 -15.41 30.60
C SER A 44 -5.52 -15.22 29.15
N ILE A 45 -6.34 -14.57 28.32
CA ILE A 45 -6.07 -14.43 26.90
C ILE A 45 -5.18 -13.22 26.58
N PRO A 46 -4.38 -13.29 25.50
CA PRO A 46 -3.78 -12.10 24.91
C PRO A 46 -4.86 -11.25 24.22
N LEU A 47 -4.77 -9.93 24.37
CA LEU A 47 -5.71 -8.98 23.78
C LEU A 47 -5.07 -8.25 22.60
N HIS A 48 -5.81 -8.24 21.49
CA HIS A 48 -5.49 -7.48 20.29
C HIS A 48 -6.48 -6.32 20.17
N ILE A 49 -5.97 -5.10 20.18
CA ILE A 49 -6.79 -3.89 20.06
C ILE A 49 -6.62 -3.33 18.66
N ASN A 50 -7.75 -3.14 17.96
CA ASN A 50 -7.80 -2.42 16.69
C ASN A 50 -8.85 -1.31 16.76
N ILE A 51 -8.41 -0.05 16.68
CA ILE A 51 -9.29 1.12 16.73
C ILE A 51 -9.31 1.78 15.35
N HIS A 52 -10.42 1.57 14.65
CA HIS A 52 -10.70 2.14 13.34
C HIS A 52 -11.18 3.60 13.44
N ARG A 53 -11.07 4.36 12.33
CA ARG A 53 -11.57 5.74 12.23
C ARG A 53 -13.06 5.88 12.56
N THR A 54 -13.85 4.82 12.35
CA THR A 54 -15.29 4.77 12.61
C THR A 54 -15.63 4.52 14.07
N CYS A 55 -14.64 4.22 14.92
CA CYS A 55 -14.86 4.03 16.36
C CYS A 55 -15.43 5.31 16.96
N CYS A 56 -16.54 5.20 17.67
CA CYS A 56 -17.10 6.34 18.38
C CYS A 56 -16.46 6.48 19.77
N ARG A 57 -16.60 7.68 20.37
CA ARG A 57 -16.07 7.96 21.70
C ARG A 57 -16.60 7.00 22.77
N HIS A 58 -17.87 6.61 22.67
CA HIS A 58 -18.48 5.69 23.64
C HIS A 58 -17.83 4.31 23.62
N GLU A 59 -17.53 3.77 22.44
CA GLU A 59 -16.80 2.50 22.29
C GLU A 59 -15.38 2.60 22.86
N LEU A 60 -14.69 3.73 22.62
CA LEU A 60 -13.37 3.97 23.19
C LEU A 60 -13.42 4.06 24.72
N GLU A 61 -14.41 4.76 25.29
CA GLU A 61 -14.61 4.86 26.74
C GLU A 61 -14.94 3.49 27.35
N PHE A 62 -15.80 2.72 26.70
CA PHE A 62 -16.14 1.35 27.09
C PHE A 62 -14.88 0.46 27.12
N LEU A 63 -14.09 0.47 26.05
CA LEU A 63 -12.83 -0.26 25.97
C LEU A 63 -11.87 0.15 27.10
N CYS A 64 -11.64 1.46 27.28
CA CYS A 64 -10.72 1.95 28.31
C CYS A 64 -11.14 1.59 29.74
N ASN A 65 -12.45 1.49 30.01
CA ASN A 65 -12.93 1.06 31.32
C ASN A 65 -12.54 -0.40 31.61
N HIS A 66 -12.58 -1.27 30.60
CA HIS A 66 -12.12 -2.65 30.73
C HIS A 66 -10.59 -2.76 30.76
N LEU A 67 -9.88 -1.99 29.93
CA LEU A 67 -8.41 -1.97 29.93
C LEU A 67 -7.79 -1.54 31.26
N LYS A 68 -8.54 -0.89 32.16
CA LYS A 68 -8.08 -0.61 33.52
C LYS A 68 -7.65 -1.87 34.28
N PHE A 69 -8.26 -3.02 33.98
CA PHE A 69 -7.98 -4.30 34.62
C PHE A 69 -7.20 -5.28 33.73
N HIS A 70 -7.12 -5.00 32.43
CA HIS A 70 -6.61 -5.93 31.41
C HIS A 70 -5.47 -5.33 30.56
N SER A 71 -4.89 -4.19 30.94
CA SER A 71 -3.86 -3.52 30.11
C SER A 71 -2.58 -4.34 29.96
N ASP A 72 -2.27 -5.19 30.93
CA ASP A 72 -1.16 -6.14 30.86
C ASP A 72 -1.42 -7.29 29.89
N GLN A 73 -2.67 -7.59 29.55
CA GLN A 73 -2.98 -8.63 28.56
C GLN A 73 -2.83 -8.14 27.11
N VAL A 74 -2.70 -6.83 26.89
CA VAL A 74 -2.61 -6.25 25.54
C VAL A 74 -1.24 -6.57 24.92
N VAL A 75 -1.26 -7.36 23.84
CA VAL A 75 -0.06 -7.77 23.10
C VAL A 75 0.10 -7.04 21.76
N SER A 76 -0.99 -6.52 21.21
CA SER A 76 -1.01 -5.81 19.93
C SER A 76 -1.95 -4.62 19.96
N LEU A 77 -1.49 -3.49 19.45
CA LEU A 77 -2.26 -2.26 19.37
C LEU A 77 -2.19 -1.69 17.95
N GLN A 78 -3.33 -1.52 17.29
CA GLN A 78 -3.48 -0.86 16.00
C GLN A 78 -4.46 0.30 16.14
N VAL A 79 -4.02 1.52 15.80
CA VAL A 79 -4.79 2.74 16.11
C VAL A 79 -4.79 3.71 14.94
N HIS A 80 -5.98 4.18 14.58
CA HIS A 80 -6.16 5.44 13.86
C HIS A 80 -6.36 6.57 14.88
N ASP A 81 -5.45 7.56 14.93
CA ASP A 81 -5.48 8.60 15.97
C ASP A 81 -6.69 9.53 15.89
N GLN A 82 -7.25 9.74 14.70
CA GLN A 82 -8.47 10.52 14.53
C GLN A 82 -9.69 9.59 14.43
N ILE A 83 -10.48 9.60 15.50
CA ILE A 83 -11.87 9.14 15.49
C ILE A 83 -12.82 10.31 15.18
N CYS A 84 -14.10 10.01 14.95
CA CYS A 84 -15.10 10.96 14.47
C CYS A 84 -15.19 12.29 15.25
N ASP A 85 -14.79 12.31 16.53
CA ASP A 85 -14.85 13.49 17.40
C ASP A 85 -13.50 14.23 17.57
N GLN A 86 -12.49 13.88 16.76
CA GLN A 86 -11.11 14.41 16.83
C GLN A 86 -10.36 14.11 18.14
N THR A 87 -10.88 13.25 19.01
CA THR A 87 -10.14 12.77 20.18
C THR A 87 -8.92 12.00 19.70
N SER A 88 -7.74 12.35 20.23
CA SER A 88 -6.54 11.56 19.97
C SER A 88 -6.59 10.28 20.78
N VAL A 89 -6.88 9.19 20.07
CA VAL A 89 -6.92 7.85 20.63
C VAL A 89 -5.56 7.48 21.24
N ILE A 90 -4.47 7.86 20.58
CA ILE A 90 -3.12 7.52 21.03
C ILE A 90 -2.82 8.16 22.38
N ALA A 91 -3.00 9.48 22.50
CA ALA A 91 -2.78 10.17 23.77
C ALA A 91 -3.71 9.62 24.86
N TYR A 92 -4.97 9.35 24.52
CA TYR A 92 -5.95 8.86 25.49
C TYR A 92 -5.57 7.49 26.07
N LEU A 93 -5.20 6.54 25.21
CA LEU A 93 -4.78 5.20 25.62
C LEU A 93 -3.47 5.22 26.41
N PHE A 94 -2.44 5.86 25.86
CA PHE A 94 -1.12 5.89 26.50
C PHE A 94 -1.11 6.77 27.75
N HIS A 95 -2.03 7.72 27.94
CA HIS A 95 -2.13 8.42 29.22
C HIS A 95 -2.73 7.53 30.33
N ARG A 96 -3.69 6.67 29.99
CA ARG A 96 -4.47 5.92 30.98
C ARG A 96 -3.93 4.54 31.31
N HIS A 97 -3.15 3.95 30.41
CA HIS A 97 -2.76 2.55 30.52
C HIS A 97 -1.25 2.37 30.30
N ASP A 98 -0.72 1.33 30.92
CA ASP A 98 0.63 0.84 30.74
C ASP A 98 0.57 -0.57 30.13
N PHE A 99 0.95 -0.67 28.85
CA PHE A 99 0.87 -1.91 28.08
C PHE A 99 2.17 -2.72 28.20
N ILE A 100 2.45 -3.23 29.40
CA ILE A 100 3.74 -3.88 29.72
C ILE A 100 4.09 -5.09 28.83
N ASN A 101 3.08 -5.76 28.25
CA ASN A 101 3.25 -6.92 27.39
C ASN A 101 3.07 -6.61 25.89
N LEU A 102 3.06 -5.33 25.51
CA LEU A 102 2.88 -4.93 24.12
C LEU A 102 4.05 -5.41 23.25
N HIS A 103 3.77 -6.27 22.27
CA HIS A 103 4.72 -6.77 21.29
C HIS A 103 4.66 -5.98 19.98
N SER A 104 3.46 -5.53 19.58
CA SER A 104 3.23 -4.82 18.33
C SER A 104 2.41 -3.55 18.54
N CYS A 105 2.84 -2.47 17.90
CA CYS A 105 2.13 -1.20 17.91
C CYS A 105 2.15 -0.57 16.51
N ILE A 106 0.98 -0.26 15.95
CA ILE A 106 0.83 0.31 14.61
C ILE A 106 -0.09 1.53 14.67
N PHE A 107 0.39 2.68 14.17
CA PHE A 107 -0.36 3.92 14.09
C PHE A 107 -0.63 4.30 12.63
N TYR A 108 -1.90 4.36 12.20
CA TYR A 108 -2.29 4.61 10.80
C TYR A 108 -2.46 6.10 10.43
N SER A 109 -2.46 6.98 11.41
CA SER A 109 -2.52 8.43 11.21
C SER A 109 -2.16 9.05 12.54
N ILE A 110 -1.27 10.03 12.56
CA ILE A 110 -0.95 10.80 13.74
C ILE A 110 -1.01 12.26 13.35
N ASN A 111 -1.79 13.04 14.08
CA ASN A 111 -2.04 14.43 13.74
C ASN A 111 -1.43 15.41 14.74
N SER A 112 -0.69 14.92 15.73
CA SER A 112 -0.12 15.76 16.79
C SER A 112 1.17 15.19 17.35
N SER A 113 2.24 15.99 17.31
CA SER A 113 3.58 15.62 17.77
C SER A 113 3.73 15.52 19.27
N SER A 114 3.11 16.44 20.01
CA SER A 114 3.09 16.41 21.47
C SER A 114 2.47 15.11 22.00
N LYS A 115 1.43 14.61 21.33
CA LYS A 115 0.76 13.35 21.66
C LYS A 115 1.60 12.13 21.31
N LEU A 116 2.30 12.21 20.18
CA LEU A 116 3.22 11.18 19.75
C LEU A 116 4.41 11.03 20.70
N LYS A 117 4.93 12.14 21.23
CA LYS A 117 6.03 12.14 22.20
C LYS A 117 5.69 11.30 23.44
N ILE A 118 4.48 11.44 23.98
CA ILE A 118 4.00 10.63 25.12
C ILE A 118 4.02 9.13 24.78
N ALA A 119 3.55 8.77 23.57
CA ALA A 119 3.56 7.38 23.14
C ALA A 119 4.99 6.84 23.00
N VAL A 120 5.93 7.61 22.42
CA VAL A 120 7.35 7.21 22.30
C VAL A 120 7.99 7.02 23.66
N GLU A 121 7.81 7.97 24.57
CA GLU A 121 8.39 7.91 25.92
C GLU A 121 7.91 6.69 26.71
N LYS A 122 6.70 6.21 26.43
CA LYS A 122 6.20 4.95 26.99
C LYS A 122 6.74 3.74 26.24
N LEU A 123 6.68 3.75 24.91
CA LEU A 123 7.16 2.66 24.06
C LEU A 123 8.65 2.36 24.28
N SER A 124 9.49 3.39 24.49
CA SER A 124 10.92 3.24 24.79
C SER A 124 11.20 2.45 26.07
N LYS A 125 10.23 2.41 26.99
CA LYS A 125 10.30 1.69 28.27
C LYS A 125 9.65 0.30 28.22
N LEU A 126 8.97 -0.07 27.13
CA LEU A 126 8.29 -1.36 27.06
C LEU A 126 9.30 -2.48 26.80
N PRO A 127 9.40 -3.48 27.69
CA PRO A 127 10.43 -4.50 27.58
C PRO A 127 10.18 -5.46 26.42
N LYS A 128 8.93 -5.59 25.95
CA LYS A 128 8.53 -6.60 24.97
C LYS A 128 8.23 -6.07 23.57
N ILE A 129 8.36 -4.77 23.31
CA ILE A 129 8.03 -4.21 22.01
C ILE A 129 8.99 -4.71 20.93
N VAL A 130 8.46 -5.46 19.96
CA VAL A 130 9.23 -6.04 18.84
C VAL A 130 8.98 -5.27 17.55
N LEU A 131 7.73 -4.82 17.35
CA LEU A 131 7.27 -4.16 16.15
C LEU A 131 6.62 -2.81 16.51
N PHE A 132 7.12 -1.74 15.90
CA PHE A 132 6.51 -0.43 16.00
C PHE A 132 6.39 0.18 14.60
N ARG A 133 5.20 0.56 14.14
CA ARG A 133 5.06 1.19 12.81
C ARG A 133 4.18 2.42 12.88
N ILE A 134 4.57 3.43 12.13
CA ILE A 134 3.65 4.45 11.67
C ILE A 134 3.36 4.16 10.21
N ILE A 135 2.08 4.17 9.85
CA ILE A 135 1.59 4.03 8.48
C ILE A 135 0.84 5.32 8.19
N GLN A 136 1.54 6.37 7.80
CA GLN A 136 0.91 7.62 7.41
C GLN A 136 0.34 7.48 5.99
N SER A 137 -0.96 7.79 5.85
CA SER A 137 -1.58 7.87 4.53
C SER A 137 -0.87 8.93 3.70
N CYS A 138 -0.50 8.61 2.47
CA CYS A 138 0.28 9.51 1.60
C CYS A 138 -0.53 10.72 1.11
N ASN A 139 -1.72 10.98 1.64
CA ASN A 139 -2.55 12.12 1.27
C ASN A 139 -2.01 13.38 1.98
N VAL A 140 -0.96 13.94 1.38
CA VAL A 140 -0.20 15.15 1.77
C VAL A 140 -1.10 16.37 2.06
N LYS A 141 -2.36 16.37 1.62
CA LYS A 141 -3.24 17.54 1.77
C LYS A 141 -3.89 17.68 3.15
N GLU A 142 -4.10 16.59 3.90
CA GLU A 142 -4.91 16.64 5.13
C GLU A 142 -4.18 16.11 6.39
N ASP A 143 -3.25 15.17 6.25
CA ASP A 143 -2.54 14.56 7.38
C ASP A 143 -1.08 15.07 7.47
N LYS A 144 -0.87 16.38 7.66
CA LYS A 144 0.49 16.92 7.86
C LYS A 144 0.86 16.93 9.33
N LEU A 145 1.37 15.80 9.85
CA LEU A 145 2.46 15.90 10.83
C LEU A 145 3.44 16.94 10.29
N ASN A 146 3.71 18.00 11.06
CA ASN A 146 4.68 19.00 10.63
C ASN A 146 5.98 18.26 10.32
N THR A 147 6.69 18.65 9.27
CA THR A 147 7.88 17.93 8.83
C THR A 147 8.93 17.84 9.93
N SER A 148 8.99 18.87 10.79
CA SER A 148 9.79 18.92 12.01
C SER A 148 9.42 17.82 13.03
N ASP A 149 8.12 17.52 13.16
CA ASP A 149 7.61 16.60 14.17
C ASP A 149 7.87 15.14 13.79
N ALA A 150 7.61 14.77 12.53
CA ALA A 150 7.92 13.44 12.01
C ALA A 150 9.43 13.15 12.06
N PHE A 151 10.22 14.21 11.86
CA PHE A 151 11.67 14.17 11.99
C PHE A 151 12.14 13.98 13.44
N GLU A 152 11.71 14.83 14.38
CA GLU A 152 12.07 14.70 15.82
C GLU A 152 11.70 13.31 16.33
N PHE A 153 10.52 12.84 15.93
CA PHE A 153 10.05 11.51 16.24
C PHE A 153 10.97 10.40 15.70
N SER A 154 11.32 10.47 14.43
CA SER A 154 12.15 9.43 13.82
C SER A 154 13.56 9.43 14.43
N GLN A 155 14.09 10.60 14.82
CA GLN A 155 15.32 10.68 15.59
C GLN A 155 15.19 10.05 16.98
N LEU A 156 14.11 10.33 17.71
CA LEU A 156 13.86 9.72 19.03
C LEU A 156 13.82 8.19 18.94
N ILE A 157 13.14 7.63 17.93
CA ILE A 157 13.12 6.18 17.75
C ILE A 157 14.50 5.64 17.40
N LEU A 158 15.28 6.32 16.55
CA LEU A 158 16.60 5.84 16.17
C LEU A 158 17.63 5.93 17.30
N ILE A 159 17.53 6.93 18.17
CA ILE A 159 18.47 7.19 19.26
C ILE A 159 18.12 6.32 20.47
N ASP A 160 16.87 6.38 20.91
CA ASP A 160 16.37 5.75 22.15
C ASP A 160 15.51 4.52 21.84
N THR A 161 15.98 3.69 20.91
CA THR A 161 15.27 2.49 20.52
C THR A 161 15.21 1.48 21.67
N PRO A 162 14.03 0.90 22.00
CA PRO A 162 13.97 -0.27 22.84
C PRO A 162 14.92 -1.36 22.33
N SER A 163 15.70 -1.96 23.22
CA SER A 163 16.65 -3.02 22.86
C SER A 163 15.97 -4.25 22.26
N THR A 164 14.67 -4.43 22.49
CA THR A 164 13.85 -5.50 21.92
C THR A 164 13.22 -5.16 20.57
N LEU A 165 13.24 -3.89 20.15
CA LEU A 165 12.65 -3.49 18.87
C LEU A 165 13.44 -4.09 17.70
N ARG A 166 12.74 -4.85 16.86
CA ARG A 166 13.31 -5.54 15.69
C ARG A 166 12.84 -4.97 14.37
N SER A 167 11.64 -4.40 14.33
CA SER A 167 11.03 -3.87 13.11
C SER A 167 10.44 -2.49 13.34
N THR A 168 10.79 -1.53 12.49
CA THR A 168 10.15 -0.21 12.53
C THR A 168 9.95 0.44 11.16
N SER A 169 9.03 1.41 11.10
CA SER A 169 8.78 2.27 9.94
C SER A 169 8.95 3.75 10.34
N LEU A 170 9.84 4.47 9.64
CA LEU A 170 10.28 5.83 9.95
C LEU A 170 10.02 6.80 8.79
N TYR A 171 9.89 8.08 9.13
CA TYR A 171 9.57 9.16 8.20
C TYR A 171 10.57 10.30 8.38
N PHE A 172 11.39 10.58 7.35
CA PHE A 172 12.37 11.65 7.42
C PHE A 172 12.09 12.73 6.38
N HIS A 173 12.20 13.98 6.80
CA HIS A 173 12.47 15.05 5.86
C HIS A 173 13.90 14.90 5.34
N TYR A 174 14.14 15.17 4.06
CA TYR A 174 15.51 15.20 3.55
C TYR A 174 16.32 16.32 4.20
N ASN A 175 17.27 15.94 5.06
CA ASN A 175 18.45 16.73 5.39
C ASN A 175 19.55 15.77 5.87
N HIS A 176 20.48 15.44 4.96
CA HIS A 176 21.56 14.47 5.17
C HIS A 176 22.37 14.69 6.45
N THR A 177 22.58 15.96 6.83
CA THR A 177 23.42 16.32 7.99
C THR A 177 22.88 15.78 9.31
N GLN A 178 21.57 15.55 9.40
CA GLN A 178 20.89 15.27 10.67
C GLN A 178 20.81 13.78 11.03
N ILE A 179 20.95 12.89 10.05
CA ILE A 179 21.07 11.45 10.31
C ILE A 179 22.52 11.09 10.67
N ALA A 180 23.48 11.79 10.05
CA ALA A 180 24.91 11.57 10.26
C ALA A 180 25.40 11.91 11.68
N THR A 181 24.67 12.72 12.45
CA THR A 181 25.04 13.10 13.82
C THR A 181 24.74 12.03 14.87
N ILE A 182 24.02 10.96 14.49
CA ILE A 182 23.62 9.92 15.44
C ILE A 182 24.81 8.94 15.64
N SER A 183 25.69 9.27 16.59
CA SER A 183 26.98 8.58 16.78
C SER A 183 26.92 7.31 17.64
N LYS A 184 25.81 7.03 18.32
CA LYS A 184 25.64 5.82 19.15
C LYS A 184 24.25 5.25 18.96
N VAL A 185 24.15 4.17 18.23
CA VAL A 185 22.91 3.40 18.17
C VAL A 185 23.24 1.95 18.46
N THR A 186 22.71 1.44 19.58
CA THR A 186 22.77 0.02 19.95
C THR A 186 21.49 -0.68 19.48
N THR A 187 21.14 -0.47 18.22
CA THR A 187 19.87 -1.01 17.71
C THR A 187 20.01 -2.46 17.32
N ASN A 188 18.97 -3.17 17.72
CA ASN A 188 18.71 -4.55 17.41
C ASN A 188 17.77 -4.70 16.19
N LEU A 189 17.60 -3.60 15.44
CA LEU A 189 16.74 -3.50 14.28
C LEU A 189 17.23 -4.44 13.17
N THR A 190 16.33 -5.31 12.75
CA THR A 190 16.55 -6.25 11.64
C THR A 190 15.73 -5.86 10.42
N HIS A 191 14.63 -5.13 10.62
CA HIS A 191 13.74 -4.66 9.57
C HIS A 191 13.51 -3.17 9.73
N LEU A 192 13.76 -2.39 8.68
CA LEU A 192 13.58 -0.96 8.70
C LEU A 192 12.90 -0.51 7.41
N GLN A 193 11.76 0.16 7.55
CA GLN A 193 11.12 0.87 6.46
C GLN A 193 11.32 2.38 6.66
N ILE A 194 11.69 3.09 5.61
CA ILE A 194 11.99 4.52 5.66
C ILE A 194 11.27 5.20 4.51
N ILE A 195 10.57 6.29 4.82
CA ILE A 195 9.99 7.16 3.81
C ILE A 195 10.68 8.51 3.92
N PHE A 196 11.48 8.85 2.92
CA PHE A 196 12.06 10.17 2.78
C PHE A 196 11.17 11.05 1.90
N TYR A 197 10.90 12.26 2.37
CA TYR A 197 10.12 13.26 1.62
C TYR A 197 10.75 14.65 1.73
N GLY A 198 10.63 15.47 0.69
CA GLY A 198 11.18 16.83 0.70
C GLY A 198 11.25 17.46 -0.69
N THR A 199 11.93 18.60 -0.77
CA THR A 199 12.14 19.32 -2.03
C THR A 199 13.33 18.74 -2.80
N LEU A 200 13.35 18.89 -4.13
CA LEU A 200 14.34 18.27 -5.02
C LEU A 200 15.79 18.58 -4.63
N ASN A 201 16.05 19.78 -4.09
CA ASN A 201 17.38 20.23 -3.71
C ASN A 201 17.97 19.46 -2.51
N ASP A 202 17.10 18.81 -1.72
CA ASP A 202 17.50 18.11 -0.51
C ASP A 202 17.61 16.59 -0.73
N ILE A 203 17.08 16.08 -1.86
CA ILE A 203 16.97 14.64 -2.09
C ILE A 203 18.32 14.06 -2.49
N SER A 204 18.87 13.28 -1.58
CA SER A 204 20.07 12.52 -1.81
C SER A 204 19.89 11.13 -1.25
N ILE A 205 19.96 10.11 -2.11
CA ILE A 205 19.98 8.70 -1.70
C ILE A 205 21.17 8.41 -0.79
N TYR A 206 22.20 9.26 -0.80
CA TYR A 206 23.37 9.13 0.06
C TYR A 206 23.05 9.27 1.56
N SER A 207 21.88 9.79 1.93
CA SER A 207 21.39 9.78 3.32
C SER A 207 21.24 8.37 3.91
N LEU A 208 21.20 7.34 3.04
CA LEU A 208 21.20 5.94 3.44
C LEU A 208 22.54 5.46 4.01
N ILE A 209 23.67 6.04 3.59
CA ILE A 209 24.98 5.55 4.05
C ILE A 209 25.12 5.65 5.57
N PRO A 210 24.89 6.81 6.22
CA PRO A 210 24.93 6.87 7.68
C PRO A 210 24.02 5.83 8.36
N LEU A 211 22.82 5.59 7.83
CA LEU A 211 21.91 4.57 8.36
C LEU A 211 22.51 3.16 8.27
N LEU A 212 23.09 2.82 7.12
CA LEU A 212 23.75 1.52 6.92
C LEU A 212 24.97 1.36 7.82
N ARG A 213 25.72 2.45 8.10
CA ARG A 213 26.85 2.45 9.04
C ARG A 213 26.40 2.11 10.45
N ILE A 214 25.29 2.72 10.86
CA ILE A 214 24.76 2.71 12.22
C ILE A 214 24.03 1.38 12.50
N HIS A 215 23.22 0.90 11.55
CA HIS A 215 22.32 -0.23 11.76
C HIS A 215 22.85 -1.53 11.14
N ARG A 216 23.97 -2.03 11.66
CA ARG A 216 24.65 -3.23 11.12
C ARG A 216 23.85 -4.54 11.25
N ALA A 217 22.85 -4.58 12.13
CA ALA A 217 21.99 -5.74 12.32
C ALA A 217 20.85 -5.85 11.29
N LEU A 218 20.70 -4.85 10.40
CA LEU A 218 19.64 -4.84 9.39
C LEU A 218 19.78 -6.04 8.46
N ARG A 219 18.65 -6.71 8.24
CA ARG A 219 18.47 -7.78 7.26
C ARG A 219 17.57 -7.34 6.11
N THR A 220 16.61 -6.47 6.42
CA THR A 220 15.65 -5.94 5.45
C THR A 220 15.58 -4.42 5.58
N LEU A 221 15.76 -3.74 4.45
CA LEU A 221 15.63 -2.30 4.34
C LEU A 221 14.63 -1.98 3.22
N CYS A 222 13.59 -1.20 3.53
CA CYS A 222 12.63 -0.70 2.55
C CYS A 222 12.71 0.81 2.56
N VAL A 223 12.98 1.45 1.43
CA VAL A 223 13.22 2.87 1.32
C VAL A 223 12.33 3.44 0.24
N THR A 224 11.49 4.40 0.60
CA THR A 224 10.70 5.17 -0.34
C THR A 224 11.18 6.61 -0.37
N ILE A 225 11.66 7.06 -1.52
CA ILE A 225 12.16 8.41 -1.79
C ILE A 225 11.07 9.15 -2.57
N LYS A 226 10.42 10.15 -1.95
CA LYS A 226 9.38 10.97 -2.60
C LYS A 226 9.80 12.43 -2.73
N SER A 227 9.64 13.02 -3.91
CA SER A 227 9.73 14.48 -4.07
C SER A 227 8.36 15.14 -3.98
N THR A 228 8.27 16.26 -3.26
CA THR A 228 7.02 17.03 -3.13
C THR A 228 6.86 18.11 -4.21
N GLN A 229 7.94 18.47 -4.91
CA GLN A 229 7.89 19.51 -5.94
C GLN A 229 7.66 18.89 -7.32
N VAL A 230 6.62 19.39 -8.00
CA VAL A 230 6.42 19.15 -9.43
C VAL A 230 7.52 19.89 -10.16
N ILE A 231 8.44 19.13 -10.77
CA ILE A 231 9.66 19.61 -11.42
C ILE A 231 9.33 20.72 -12.43
N GLY A 232 9.72 21.94 -12.09
CA GLY A 232 9.81 23.07 -13.01
C GLY A 232 11.25 23.59 -12.98
N ALA A 233 12.04 23.20 -13.98
CA ALA A 233 13.47 23.51 -14.16
C ALA A 233 14.43 22.93 -13.10
N TYR A 234 15.22 21.93 -13.50
CA TYR A 234 16.35 21.44 -12.73
C TYR A 234 17.44 22.51 -12.67
N ASN A 235 17.90 22.85 -11.46
CA ASN A 235 19.19 23.50 -11.30
C ASN A 235 20.24 22.37 -11.22
N THR A 236 21.05 22.19 -12.25
CA THR A 236 22.00 21.06 -12.39
C THR A 236 23.18 21.13 -11.41
N ASN A 237 23.25 22.14 -10.57
CA ASN A 237 24.29 22.32 -9.57
C ASN A 237 23.95 21.51 -8.31
N VAL A 238 23.75 20.20 -8.45
CA VAL A 238 23.72 19.30 -7.30
C VAL A 238 25.15 19.31 -6.74
N PRO A 239 25.37 19.77 -5.50
CA PRO A 239 26.71 19.79 -4.93
C PRO A 239 27.27 18.36 -4.97
N HIS A 240 28.44 18.19 -5.60
CA HIS A 240 29.21 16.97 -5.50
C HIS A 240 29.47 16.73 -4.01
N LEU A 241 28.74 15.76 -3.43
CA LEU A 241 28.91 15.39 -2.04
C LEU A 241 30.35 14.90 -1.85
N PRO A 242 31.00 15.25 -0.72
CA PRO A 242 32.35 14.79 -0.44
C PRO A 242 32.35 13.27 -0.52
N PHE A 243 33.18 12.76 -1.42
CA PHE A 243 33.37 11.34 -1.68
C PHE A 243 33.41 10.58 -0.35
N ILE A 244 32.51 9.61 -0.19
CA ILE A 244 32.65 8.60 0.85
C ILE A 244 34.02 7.98 0.63
N ASN A 245 34.84 7.93 1.67
CA ASN A 245 36.11 7.22 1.57
C ASN A 245 35.79 5.75 1.29
N GLU A 246 36.14 5.26 0.10
CA GLU A 246 35.87 3.88 -0.36
C GLU A 246 36.39 2.82 0.63
N ASN A 247 37.39 3.19 1.44
CA ASN A 247 37.95 2.35 2.51
C ASN A 247 37.01 2.08 3.69
N ASP A 248 35.86 2.76 3.79
CA ASP A 248 34.86 2.55 4.85
C ASP A 248 33.82 1.46 4.50
N LEU A 249 33.96 0.75 3.38
CA LEU A 249 33.00 -0.25 2.88
C LEU A 249 33.56 -1.68 3.02
N PRO A 250 32.73 -2.71 3.32
CA PRO A 250 31.26 -2.72 3.36
C PRO A 250 30.64 -2.37 4.72
N LEU A 251 29.45 -1.77 4.70
CA LEU A 251 28.79 -1.23 5.89
C LEU A 251 27.74 -2.16 6.50
N SER A 252 27.02 -2.93 5.69
CA SER A 252 25.94 -3.80 6.18
C SER A 252 26.00 -5.18 5.53
N SER A 253 26.91 -6.03 6.04
CA SER A 253 27.10 -7.40 5.54
C SER A 253 25.95 -8.36 5.86
N LEU A 254 25.06 -7.99 6.79
CA LEU A 254 23.89 -8.79 7.17
C LEU A 254 22.65 -8.48 6.35
N LEU A 255 22.64 -7.38 5.58
CA LEU A 255 21.50 -7.00 4.77
C LEU A 255 21.28 -8.02 3.65
N LYS A 256 20.07 -8.59 3.60
CA LYS A 256 19.66 -9.61 2.63
C LYS A 256 18.61 -9.11 1.66
N SER A 257 17.75 -8.20 2.09
CA SER A 257 16.68 -7.65 1.25
C SER A 257 16.72 -6.13 1.27
N PHE A 258 16.68 -5.53 0.08
CA PHE A 258 16.59 -4.09 -0.11
C PHE A 258 15.45 -3.80 -1.07
N ASP A 259 14.52 -2.95 -0.66
CA ASP A 259 13.45 -2.42 -1.51
C ASP A 259 13.65 -0.91 -1.62
N LEU A 260 13.88 -0.43 -2.84
CA LEU A 260 14.11 0.97 -3.14
C LEU A 260 13.02 1.47 -4.10
N GLN A 261 12.12 2.29 -3.57
CA GLN A 261 11.09 2.96 -4.33
C GLN A 261 11.40 4.46 -4.47
N ILE A 262 11.55 4.94 -5.69
CA ILE A 262 11.83 6.34 -6.03
C ILE A 262 10.62 6.91 -6.75
N VAL A 263 9.97 7.91 -6.16
CA VAL A 263 8.74 8.54 -6.67
C VAL A 263 8.97 10.03 -6.89
N MET A 264 8.99 10.44 -8.15
CA MET A 264 9.16 11.83 -8.59
C MET A 264 10.47 12.49 -8.13
N ALA A 265 11.46 11.70 -7.73
CA ALA A 265 12.73 12.17 -7.22
C ALA A 265 13.88 11.94 -8.22
N PRO A 266 14.90 12.82 -8.24
CA PRO A 266 16.09 12.62 -9.04
C PRO A 266 16.91 11.50 -8.42
N CYS A 267 17.35 10.58 -9.26
CA CYS A 267 18.30 9.54 -8.92
C CYS A 267 19.02 9.15 -10.20
N ASP A 268 20.32 8.88 -10.09
CA ASP A 268 21.17 8.36 -11.15
C ASP A 268 21.67 6.97 -10.77
N ILE A 269 22.08 6.20 -11.77
CA ILE A 269 22.51 4.81 -11.59
C ILE A 269 23.76 4.68 -10.71
N TYR A 270 24.68 5.65 -10.77
CA TYR A 270 25.92 5.62 -9.99
C TYR A 270 25.65 5.79 -8.50
N SER A 271 24.71 6.67 -8.15
CA SER A 271 24.24 6.85 -6.79
C SER A 271 23.62 5.55 -6.24
N ILE A 272 22.87 4.81 -7.05
CA ILE A 272 22.34 3.48 -6.67
C ILE A 272 23.48 2.48 -6.49
N GLY A 273 24.44 2.45 -7.42
CA GLY A 273 25.61 1.57 -7.38
C GLY A 273 26.41 1.74 -6.11
N LEU A 274 26.67 2.98 -5.69
CA LEU A 274 27.39 3.26 -4.44
C LEU A 274 26.65 2.74 -3.21
N ILE A 275 25.32 2.85 -3.18
CA ILE A 275 24.50 2.30 -2.11
C ILE A 275 24.52 0.77 -2.11
N LEU A 276 24.42 0.14 -3.27
CA LEU A 276 24.50 -1.32 -3.39
C LEU A 276 25.88 -1.84 -2.99
N HIS A 277 26.95 -1.10 -3.28
CA HIS A 277 28.30 -1.44 -2.84
C HIS A 277 28.44 -1.50 -1.30
N CYS A 278 27.57 -0.79 -0.56
CA CYS A 278 27.49 -0.89 0.90
C CYS A 278 26.90 -2.22 1.41
N MET A 279 26.34 -3.06 0.53
CA MET A 279 25.51 -4.23 0.85
C MET A 279 25.96 -5.46 0.04
N PRO A 280 27.22 -5.90 0.12
CA PRO A 280 27.77 -6.91 -0.80
C PRO A 280 27.05 -8.27 -0.73
N ASN A 281 26.39 -8.58 0.38
CA ASN A 281 25.70 -9.85 0.61
C ASN A 281 24.19 -9.80 0.34
N LEU A 282 23.73 -8.78 -0.41
CA LEU A 282 22.34 -8.60 -0.79
C LEU A 282 21.85 -9.79 -1.62
N TYR A 283 20.72 -10.35 -1.24
CA TYR A 283 20.11 -11.52 -1.88
C TYR A 283 18.92 -11.14 -2.75
N GLN A 284 18.11 -10.20 -2.28
CA GLN A 284 16.94 -9.67 -2.97
C GLN A 284 17.05 -8.15 -3.08
N PHE A 285 16.82 -7.66 -4.29
CA PHE A 285 16.71 -6.24 -4.57
C PHE A 285 15.40 -5.97 -5.30
N VAL A 286 14.59 -5.06 -4.77
CA VAL A 286 13.40 -4.53 -5.44
C VAL A 286 13.69 -3.08 -5.77
N PHE A 287 13.55 -2.71 -7.04
CA PHE A 287 13.72 -1.34 -7.49
C PHE A 287 12.44 -0.87 -8.18
N THR A 288 11.84 0.19 -7.65
CA THR A 288 10.65 0.82 -8.26
C THR A 288 10.93 2.28 -8.55
N LEU A 289 10.88 2.70 -9.81
CA LEU A 289 10.97 4.10 -10.21
C LEU A 289 9.62 4.56 -10.75
N ILE A 290 9.07 5.65 -10.21
CA ILE A 290 7.90 6.34 -10.75
C ILE A 290 8.31 7.77 -11.02
N ARG A 291 8.31 8.22 -12.29
CA ARG A 291 8.80 9.57 -12.64
C ARG A 291 7.93 10.28 -13.66
N ASP A 292 7.74 11.57 -13.46
CA ASP A 292 7.03 12.50 -14.34
C ASP A 292 8.03 13.42 -15.05
N ARG A 293 7.65 13.86 -16.26
CA ARG A 293 8.25 14.95 -17.03
C ARG A 293 9.74 14.81 -17.38
N SER A 294 9.97 14.59 -18.67
CA SER A 294 11.24 14.72 -19.42
C SER A 294 12.31 13.65 -19.15
N LEU A 295 12.77 13.04 -20.25
CA LEU A 295 13.92 12.15 -20.29
C LEU A 295 15.19 12.98 -20.03
N SER A 296 15.53 13.17 -18.76
CA SER A 296 16.88 13.64 -18.42
C SER A 296 17.89 12.56 -18.80
N PRO A 297 19.16 12.91 -19.12
CA PRO A 297 20.22 11.93 -19.35
C PRO A 297 20.29 10.84 -18.26
N PHE A 298 20.09 11.22 -16.99
CA PHE A 298 20.04 10.27 -15.86
C PHE A 298 18.95 9.18 -15.98
N ILE A 299 17.82 9.49 -16.62
CA ILE A 299 16.77 8.47 -16.86
C ILE A 299 17.25 7.51 -17.95
N MET A 300 17.94 8.01 -18.97
CA MET A 300 18.50 7.16 -20.03
C MET A 300 19.48 6.14 -19.44
N ASP A 301 20.30 6.55 -18.48
CA ASP A 301 21.20 5.63 -17.78
C ASP A 301 20.45 4.57 -16.95
N LEU A 302 19.31 4.94 -16.35
CA LEU A 302 18.46 4.03 -15.56
C LEU A 302 17.64 3.05 -16.41
N ILE A 303 17.43 3.33 -17.70
CA ILE A 303 16.74 2.44 -18.65
C ILE A 303 17.74 1.73 -19.59
N ASP A 304 19.02 1.79 -19.29
CA ASP A 304 20.06 1.02 -19.98
C ASP A 304 20.40 -0.25 -19.17
N GLY A 305 20.01 -1.41 -19.70
CA GLY A 305 20.30 -2.69 -19.07
C GLY A 305 21.78 -3.03 -18.96
N GLN A 306 22.67 -2.43 -19.78
CA GLN A 306 24.11 -2.64 -19.67
C GLN A 306 24.67 -2.00 -18.38
N ASN A 307 24.23 -0.78 -18.07
CA ASN A 307 24.60 -0.10 -16.83
C ASN A 307 24.14 -0.91 -15.60
N TRP A 308 22.93 -1.45 -15.65
CA TRP A 308 22.41 -2.32 -14.60
C TRP A 308 23.23 -3.60 -14.46
N GLN A 309 23.60 -4.25 -15.58
CA GLN A 309 24.43 -5.45 -15.55
C GLN A 309 25.79 -5.17 -14.90
N GLU A 310 26.48 -4.13 -15.35
CA GLU A 310 27.78 -3.73 -14.81
C GLU A 310 27.69 -3.42 -13.30
N MET A 311 26.71 -2.62 -12.91
CA MET A 311 26.48 -2.25 -11.51
C MET A 311 26.16 -3.47 -10.62
N LEU A 312 25.26 -4.36 -11.05
CA LEU A 312 24.86 -5.51 -10.24
C LEU A 312 25.99 -6.54 -10.13
N THR A 313 26.71 -6.81 -11.21
CA THR A 313 27.83 -7.76 -11.20
C THR A 313 29.03 -7.26 -10.39
N SER A 314 29.28 -5.96 -10.40
CA SER A 314 30.38 -5.35 -9.62
C SER A 314 30.06 -5.21 -8.13
N HIS A 315 28.83 -4.81 -7.77
CA HIS A 315 28.53 -4.41 -6.40
C HIS A 315 27.75 -5.46 -5.58
N VAL A 316 26.94 -6.31 -6.22
CA VAL A 316 26.08 -7.30 -5.53
C VAL A 316 26.16 -8.68 -6.20
N PRO A 317 27.34 -9.33 -6.22
CA PRO A 317 27.56 -10.58 -6.95
C PRO A 317 26.75 -11.78 -6.42
N TYR A 318 26.15 -11.68 -5.22
CA TYR A 318 25.34 -12.74 -4.61
C TYR A 318 23.83 -12.54 -4.79
N LEU A 319 23.40 -11.56 -5.59
CA LEU A 319 21.99 -11.27 -5.83
C LEU A 319 21.31 -12.45 -6.53
N LYS A 320 20.27 -13.00 -5.90
CA LYS A 320 19.48 -14.11 -6.47
C LYS A 320 18.15 -13.65 -7.05
N LYS A 321 17.55 -12.60 -6.48
CA LYS A 321 16.27 -12.06 -6.92
C LYS A 321 16.38 -10.56 -7.18
N PHE A 322 15.97 -10.13 -8.36
CA PHE A 322 15.84 -8.72 -8.71
C PHE A 322 14.45 -8.47 -9.28
N ASP A 323 13.67 -7.63 -8.60
CA ASP A 323 12.36 -7.17 -9.05
C ASP A 323 12.51 -5.71 -9.51
N PHE A 324 12.36 -5.45 -10.80
CA PHE A 324 12.64 -4.15 -11.42
C PHE A 324 11.36 -3.57 -12.03
N HIS A 325 10.93 -2.42 -11.53
CA HIS A 325 9.71 -1.75 -11.99
C HIS A 325 9.98 -0.29 -12.32
N ILE A 326 9.90 0.10 -13.60
CA ILE A 326 9.95 1.50 -14.01
C ILE A 326 8.57 1.92 -14.54
N SER A 327 8.04 3.03 -14.04
CA SER A 327 6.80 3.66 -14.46
C SER A 327 7.05 5.11 -14.87
N LEU A 328 6.97 5.38 -16.17
CA LEU A 328 7.20 6.72 -16.73
C LEU A 328 5.86 7.40 -17.05
N LEU A 329 5.57 8.52 -16.39
CA LEU A 329 4.35 9.32 -16.59
C LEU A 329 4.55 10.27 -17.79
N LYS A 330 3.54 10.35 -18.67
CA LYS A 330 3.62 10.93 -20.04
C LYS A 330 3.85 12.44 -20.09
N TYR A 331 5.11 12.86 -20.26
CA TYR A 331 5.50 14.10 -20.96
C TYR A 331 6.94 13.97 -21.51
N GLY A 332 7.12 13.83 -22.84
CA GLY A 332 8.46 13.81 -23.43
C GLY A 332 8.58 13.15 -24.81
N GLN A 333 9.81 13.10 -25.30
CA GLN A 333 10.19 12.44 -26.56
C GLN A 333 9.79 10.95 -26.56
N PRO A 334 9.56 10.36 -27.75
CA PRO A 334 9.39 8.92 -27.87
C PRO A 334 10.61 8.19 -27.30
N LEU A 335 10.36 7.15 -26.51
CA LEU A 335 11.38 6.23 -26.06
C LEU A 335 11.65 5.21 -27.16
N ASP A 336 12.92 4.96 -27.45
CA ASP A 336 13.33 3.85 -28.28
C ASP A 336 13.27 2.54 -27.46
N PHE A 337 12.08 1.98 -27.38
CA PHE A 337 11.84 0.76 -26.63
C PHE A 337 12.63 -0.43 -27.17
N ASP A 338 12.92 -0.49 -28.47
CA ASP A 338 13.70 -1.59 -29.04
C ASP A 338 15.13 -1.55 -28.50
N ASN A 339 15.74 -0.36 -28.44
CA ASN A 339 17.05 -0.20 -27.81
C ASN A 339 17.04 -0.51 -26.31
N ILE A 340 15.99 -0.13 -25.58
CA ILE A 340 15.82 -0.47 -24.15
C ILE A 340 15.68 -1.99 -23.97
N VAL A 341 14.81 -2.66 -24.73
CA VAL A 341 14.69 -4.14 -24.67
C VAL A 341 16.04 -4.78 -24.95
N ASN A 342 16.71 -4.34 -26.01
CA ASN A 342 18.00 -4.89 -26.42
C ASN A 342 19.07 -4.72 -25.36
N SER A 343 19.07 -3.61 -24.62
CA SER A 343 20.03 -3.39 -23.52
C SER A 343 19.78 -4.30 -22.32
N PHE A 344 18.53 -4.71 -22.04
CA PHE A 344 18.19 -5.65 -20.96
C PHE A 344 18.28 -7.13 -21.35
N ARG A 345 18.46 -7.48 -22.64
CA ARG A 345 18.56 -8.88 -23.09
C ARG A 345 19.66 -9.65 -22.39
N CYS A 346 20.80 -9.02 -22.11
CA CYS A 346 21.91 -9.67 -21.41
C CYS A 346 21.51 -10.16 -20.01
N LEU A 347 20.80 -9.31 -19.25
CA LEU A 347 20.36 -9.64 -17.88
C LEU A 347 19.36 -10.79 -17.87
N VAL A 348 18.39 -10.76 -18.77
CA VAL A 348 17.34 -11.80 -18.81
C VAL A 348 17.88 -13.15 -19.28
N ASN A 349 18.82 -13.14 -20.22
CA ASN A 349 19.47 -14.38 -20.65
C ASN A 349 20.31 -15.01 -19.53
N LEU A 350 20.92 -14.18 -18.66
CA LEU A 350 21.72 -14.65 -17.53
C LEU A 350 20.86 -15.02 -16.31
N TYR A 351 19.74 -14.33 -16.09
CA TYR A 351 18.94 -14.40 -14.86
C TYR A 351 17.45 -14.58 -15.15
N HIS A 352 17.08 -15.78 -15.60
CA HIS A 352 15.72 -16.14 -15.98
C HIS A 352 14.65 -16.04 -14.86
N GLN A 353 15.05 -15.90 -13.59
CA GLN A 353 14.14 -15.79 -12.44
C GLN A 353 13.85 -14.34 -12.02
N TRP A 354 14.45 -13.35 -12.69
CA TRP A 354 14.28 -11.94 -12.33
C TRP A 354 13.01 -11.38 -12.97
N ASP A 355 12.24 -10.62 -12.18
CA ASP A 355 11.04 -9.94 -12.66
C ASP A 355 11.41 -8.53 -13.14
N MET A 356 11.11 -8.21 -14.39
CA MET A 356 11.43 -6.93 -14.99
C MET A 356 10.23 -6.37 -15.73
N CYS A 357 9.79 -5.20 -15.31
CA CYS A 357 8.66 -4.48 -15.86
C CYS A 357 9.03 -3.01 -16.12
N ILE A 358 8.94 -2.60 -17.38
CA ILE A 358 9.01 -1.20 -17.78
C ILE A 358 7.65 -0.82 -18.35
N SER A 359 6.95 0.07 -17.65
CA SER A 359 5.64 0.58 -18.03
C SER A 359 5.71 2.07 -18.35
N ARG A 360 4.95 2.47 -19.36
CA ARG A 360 4.74 3.88 -19.72
C ARG A 360 3.26 4.18 -19.58
N TRP A 361 2.96 5.16 -18.73
CA TRP A 361 1.59 5.55 -18.44
C TRP A 361 1.19 6.66 -19.37
N GLU A 362 0.39 6.34 -20.37
CA GLU A 362 -0.31 7.36 -21.12
C GLU A 362 -1.54 7.85 -20.35
N TYR A 363 -1.92 9.13 -20.46
CA TYR A 363 -3.17 9.61 -19.88
C TYR A 363 -4.32 8.69 -20.35
N TRP A 364 -4.99 8.03 -19.38
CA TRP A 364 -6.24 7.22 -19.47
C TRP A 364 -6.08 5.69 -19.64
N PRO A 365 -6.99 4.87 -19.06
CA PRO A 365 -6.64 3.81 -18.12
C PRO A 365 -6.13 2.57 -18.83
N ASN A 366 -4.85 2.26 -18.62
CA ASN A 366 -4.22 1.04 -19.11
C ASN A 366 -3.98 0.13 -17.92
N ILE A 367 -4.66 -1.03 -17.91
CA ILE A 367 -4.50 -2.07 -16.89
C ILE A 367 -3.22 -2.84 -17.22
N LEU A 368 -2.36 -3.03 -16.22
CA LEU A 368 -1.12 -3.82 -16.33
C LEU A 368 -1.36 -5.20 -15.71
N PHE A 369 -0.96 -6.25 -16.43
CA PHE A 369 -0.89 -7.62 -15.91
C PHE A 369 0.57 -8.07 -15.89
N VAL A 370 0.99 -8.72 -14.80
CA VAL A 370 2.33 -9.30 -14.62
C VAL A 370 2.20 -10.81 -14.51
N PHE A 371 3.01 -11.54 -15.29
CA PHE A 371 3.21 -12.97 -15.15
C PHE A 371 4.72 -13.25 -15.22
N THR A 372 5.18 -14.21 -14.42
CA THR A 372 6.59 -14.61 -14.32
C THR A 372 7.00 -15.49 -15.50
N ASP A 373 8.27 -15.41 -15.90
CA ASP A 373 9.04 -16.25 -16.86
C ASP A 373 9.47 -15.57 -18.19
N HIS A 374 9.08 -14.30 -18.47
CA HIS A 374 9.54 -13.54 -19.64
C HIS A 374 9.68 -12.02 -19.37
N ILE A 375 10.52 -11.30 -20.14
CA ILE A 375 10.41 -9.82 -20.23
C ILE A 375 9.10 -9.49 -20.93
N HIS A 376 8.12 -9.03 -20.17
CA HIS A 376 6.88 -8.55 -20.73
C HIS A 376 6.91 -7.02 -20.82
N MET A 377 7.15 -6.50 -22.01
CA MET A 377 7.00 -5.08 -22.31
C MET A 377 5.63 -4.81 -22.90
N TRP A 378 4.76 -4.14 -22.15
CA TRP A 378 3.45 -3.72 -22.62
C TRP A 378 3.50 -2.23 -22.98
N THR A 379 3.43 -1.92 -24.28
CA THR A 379 3.16 -0.56 -24.78
C THR A 379 1.70 -0.48 -25.15
N LEU A 380 0.92 0.29 -24.40
CA LEU A 380 -0.51 0.46 -24.67
C LEU A 380 -0.72 1.84 -25.29
N ASN A 381 -0.93 1.86 -26.61
CA ASN A 381 -1.07 3.07 -27.40
C ASN A 381 -2.53 3.17 -27.87
N TYR A 382 -3.24 4.23 -27.48
CA TYR A 382 -4.70 4.32 -27.66
C TYR A 382 -5.15 4.43 -29.14
N ASN A 383 -4.19 4.58 -30.08
CA ASN A 383 -4.48 4.68 -31.52
C ASN A 383 -3.82 3.62 -32.40
N HIS A 384 -3.01 2.71 -31.86
CA HIS A 384 -2.38 1.63 -32.63
C HIS A 384 -2.24 0.35 -31.80
N LEU A 385 -2.54 -0.78 -32.45
CA LEU A 385 -2.34 -2.18 -32.03
C LEU A 385 -1.62 -2.40 -30.68
N ILE A 386 -2.21 -3.23 -29.81
CA ILE A 386 -1.44 -3.96 -28.80
C ILE A 386 -0.53 -4.95 -29.56
N THR A 387 0.72 -4.57 -29.80
CA THR A 387 1.73 -5.52 -30.31
C THR A 387 2.42 -6.19 -29.13
N ARG A 388 2.00 -7.41 -28.80
CA ARG A 388 2.86 -8.35 -28.07
C ARG A 388 4.00 -8.74 -29.01
N ARG A 389 5.22 -8.28 -28.75
CA ARG A 389 6.42 -8.82 -29.40
C ARG A 389 6.96 -9.96 -28.54
N GLU A 390 6.60 -11.19 -28.90
CA GLU A 390 7.40 -12.35 -28.52
C GLU A 390 8.67 -12.28 -29.36
N ASN A 391 9.83 -12.10 -28.71
CA ASN A 391 11.10 -12.35 -29.38
C ASN A 391 11.31 -13.87 -29.36
N ASP A 392 11.61 -14.45 -30.53
CA ASP A 392 11.76 -15.90 -30.76
C ASP A 392 12.65 -16.57 -29.69
N ILE A 393 12.02 -17.32 -28.78
CA ILE A 393 12.65 -18.36 -27.97
C ILE A 393 12.10 -19.69 -28.50
N PRO A 394 12.92 -20.69 -28.86
CA PRO A 394 12.41 -21.95 -29.34
C PRO A 394 11.64 -22.68 -28.22
N SER A 395 10.32 -22.71 -28.37
CA SER A 395 9.33 -23.63 -27.82
C SER A 395 9.69 -24.40 -26.54
N ILE A 396 9.14 -23.97 -25.41
CA ILE A 396 8.87 -24.83 -24.25
C ILE A 396 7.34 -24.83 -24.02
N THR A 397 6.81 -26.02 -23.79
CA THR A 397 5.39 -26.40 -23.77
C THR A 397 4.51 -25.60 -22.80
N MET A 398 3.32 -25.24 -23.29
CA MET A 398 2.29 -24.40 -22.65
C MET A 398 1.75 -24.95 -21.32
N SER A 399 1.42 -24.02 -20.40
CA SER A 399 0.38 -24.21 -19.37
C SER A 399 -0.74 -23.19 -19.57
N ASP A 400 -1.96 -23.59 -19.21
CA ASP A 400 -3.24 -22.99 -19.61
C ASP A 400 -3.36 -21.50 -19.28
N THR A 401 -3.22 -20.65 -20.30
CA THR A 401 -3.61 -19.24 -20.26
C THR A 401 -4.17 -18.85 -21.63
N PHE A 402 -5.36 -18.24 -21.64
CA PHE A 402 -6.06 -17.82 -22.86
C PHE A 402 -5.37 -16.62 -23.52
N TYR A 403 -5.18 -16.68 -24.84
CA TYR A 403 -4.66 -15.60 -25.67
C TYR A 403 -5.79 -14.91 -26.42
N ILE A 404 -5.84 -13.57 -26.37
CA ILE A 404 -6.63 -12.75 -27.30
C ILE A 404 -5.67 -12.09 -28.28
N GLN A 405 -5.77 -12.46 -29.56
CA GLN A 405 -5.05 -11.84 -30.67
C GLN A 405 -6.05 -10.98 -31.46
N SER A 406 -5.81 -9.67 -31.56
CA SER A 406 -6.71 -8.77 -32.30
C SER A 406 -6.15 -8.42 -33.67
N THR A 407 -6.92 -8.63 -34.72
CA THR A 407 -7.12 -7.60 -35.75
C THR A 407 -8.54 -7.65 -36.31
N ASN A 408 -9.12 -6.45 -36.41
CA ASN A 408 -10.32 -6.02 -37.14
C ASN A 408 -11.67 -6.67 -36.80
N ILE A 409 -12.58 -5.80 -36.33
CA ILE A 409 -14.05 -5.92 -36.33
C ILE A 409 -14.54 -7.36 -36.29
N PHE A 410 -14.69 -7.91 -35.08
CA PHE A 410 -15.60 -9.03 -34.87
C PHE A 410 -16.52 -8.77 -33.69
N ASN A 411 -17.79 -9.05 -33.96
CA ASN A 411 -18.84 -9.35 -33.00
C ASN A 411 -18.29 -10.35 -31.97
N LEU A 412 -17.92 -9.87 -30.79
CA LEU A 412 -17.61 -10.73 -29.65
C LEU A 412 -18.95 -11.26 -29.12
N ASN A 413 -19.19 -12.56 -29.31
CA ASN A 413 -20.27 -13.24 -28.61
C ASN A 413 -20.03 -13.14 -27.10
N ASN A 414 -21.01 -12.57 -26.39
CA ASN A 414 -21.06 -12.12 -24.98
C ASN A 414 -20.76 -13.17 -23.87
N ARG A 415 -20.07 -14.29 -24.14
CA ARG A 415 -19.96 -15.42 -23.18
C ARG A 415 -18.59 -15.69 -22.56
N GLN A 416 -17.51 -14.97 -22.92
CA GLN A 416 -16.14 -15.40 -22.54
C GLN A 416 -15.36 -14.47 -21.58
N LEU A 417 -15.96 -13.40 -21.04
CA LEU A 417 -15.31 -12.56 -20.03
C LEU A 417 -16.08 -12.64 -18.71
N ASN A 418 -15.75 -13.62 -17.87
CA ASN A 418 -16.34 -13.80 -16.55
C ASN A 418 -15.25 -13.72 -15.48
N PHE A 419 -15.30 -12.71 -14.60
CA PHE A 419 -14.24 -12.39 -13.63
C PHE A 419 -14.39 -13.07 -12.26
N HIS A 420 -15.25 -14.07 -12.13
CA HIS A 420 -15.62 -14.66 -10.83
C HIS A 420 -14.50 -15.38 -10.04
N HIS A 421 -13.29 -15.57 -10.59
CA HIS A 421 -12.25 -16.41 -9.96
C HIS A 421 -10.86 -15.79 -9.80
N HIS A 422 -10.65 -14.50 -10.09
CA HIS A 422 -9.32 -13.87 -9.97
C HIS A 422 -9.35 -12.60 -9.11
N LYS A 423 -8.42 -12.54 -8.14
CA LYS A 423 -8.17 -11.35 -7.32
C LYS A 423 -7.43 -10.33 -8.20
N MET A 424 -8.12 -9.27 -8.62
CA MET A 424 -7.50 -8.12 -9.31
C MET A 424 -7.52 -6.90 -8.40
N ASP A 425 -6.38 -6.24 -8.26
CA ASP A 425 -6.27 -4.93 -7.62
C ASP A 425 -6.41 -3.84 -8.70
N PHE A 426 -7.41 -2.97 -8.55
CA PHE A 426 -7.61 -1.82 -9.45
C PHE A 426 -7.08 -0.54 -8.79
N PHE A 427 -6.19 0.18 -9.49
CA PHE A 427 -5.76 1.53 -9.10
C PHE A 427 -6.42 2.57 -10.01
N MET A 428 -7.28 3.44 -9.45
CA MET A 428 -7.98 4.48 -10.22
C MET A 428 -7.37 5.88 -9.98
N PRO A 429 -7.06 6.66 -11.03
CA PRO A 429 -6.64 8.05 -10.90
C PRO A 429 -7.82 9.00 -10.58
N SER A 430 -7.50 10.14 -9.98
CA SER A 430 -8.41 11.07 -9.28
C SER A 430 -9.28 11.98 -10.15
N ASP A 431 -9.22 11.91 -11.49
CA ASP A 431 -10.04 12.75 -12.36
C ASP A 431 -11.36 12.06 -12.74
N ARG A 432 -12.38 12.27 -11.90
CA ARG A 432 -13.59 11.45 -11.74
C ARG A 432 -14.68 11.72 -12.79
N THR A 433 -14.68 12.89 -13.43
CA THR A 433 -15.77 13.36 -14.29
C THR A 433 -15.82 12.61 -15.62
N THR A 434 -14.67 12.38 -16.24
CA THR A 434 -14.59 11.73 -17.55
C THR A 434 -14.68 10.19 -17.42
N LEU A 435 -14.41 9.62 -16.24
CA LEU A 435 -14.40 8.17 -15.99
C LEU A 435 -15.84 7.63 -15.90
N SER A 436 -16.75 8.46 -15.37
CA SER A 436 -18.20 8.27 -15.42
C SER A 436 -18.77 8.20 -16.84
N ILE A 437 -18.02 8.71 -17.82
CA ILE A 437 -18.46 8.84 -19.21
C ILE A 437 -18.05 7.63 -20.05
N GLN A 438 -16.92 6.97 -19.78
CA GLN A 438 -16.31 6.00 -20.72
C GLN A 438 -16.24 4.54 -20.22
N LEU A 439 -16.19 4.29 -18.91
CA LEU A 439 -16.19 2.92 -18.39
C LEU A 439 -17.41 2.08 -18.82
N PRO A 440 -18.64 2.66 -18.82
CA PRO A 440 -19.85 1.91 -19.19
C PRO A 440 -19.90 1.47 -20.65
N THR A 441 -19.09 2.08 -21.52
CA THR A 441 -19.08 1.79 -22.95
C THR A 441 -18.09 0.71 -23.37
N ILE A 442 -17.16 0.32 -22.50
CA ILE A 442 -16.02 -0.54 -22.85
C ILE A 442 -16.06 -1.89 -22.12
N LEU A 443 -16.66 -1.95 -20.92
CA LEU A 443 -16.70 -3.16 -20.11
C LEU A 443 -18.01 -3.93 -20.29
N PRO A 444 -17.97 -5.29 -20.34
CA PRO A 444 -19.18 -6.11 -20.22
C PRO A 444 -19.94 -5.75 -18.95
N PHE A 445 -21.28 -5.70 -19.04
CA PHE A 445 -22.14 -5.19 -17.97
C PHE A 445 -21.94 -5.90 -16.62
N GLN A 446 -21.69 -7.20 -16.62
CA GLN A 446 -21.40 -8.01 -15.41
C GLN A 446 -20.17 -7.49 -14.64
N ASN A 447 -19.19 -6.93 -15.34
CA ASN A 447 -17.95 -6.42 -14.76
C ASN A 447 -18.14 -5.00 -14.21
N ILE A 448 -19.06 -4.22 -14.81
CA ILE A 448 -19.50 -2.94 -14.26
C ILE A 448 -20.21 -3.17 -12.93
N THR A 449 -21.06 -4.20 -12.82
CA THR A 449 -21.74 -4.56 -11.57
C THR A 449 -20.73 -4.91 -10.47
N TYR A 450 -19.71 -5.70 -10.78
CA TYR A 450 -18.63 -6.04 -9.83
C TYR A 450 -17.86 -4.81 -9.35
N ILE A 451 -17.48 -3.92 -10.26
CA ILE A 451 -16.78 -2.66 -9.95
C ILE A 451 -17.67 -1.74 -9.10
N VAL A 452 -18.96 -1.64 -9.40
CA VAL A 452 -19.92 -0.87 -8.61
C VAL A 452 -20.08 -1.44 -7.19
N CYS A 453 -20.12 -2.77 -7.04
CA CYS A 453 -20.21 -3.41 -5.72
C CYS A 453 -18.97 -3.16 -4.85
N HIS A 454 -17.77 -3.07 -5.45
CA HIS A 454 -16.52 -2.80 -4.72
C HIS A 454 -16.26 -1.30 -4.48
N LEU A 455 -16.85 -0.41 -5.29
CA LEU A 455 -16.74 1.04 -5.12
C LEU A 455 -17.85 1.64 -4.24
N ALA A 456 -18.82 0.84 -3.78
CA ALA A 456 -19.93 1.26 -2.93
C ALA A 456 -19.49 1.56 -1.47
N TYR A 457 -18.58 2.51 -1.29
CA TYR A 457 -18.51 3.32 -0.07
C TYR A 457 -19.41 4.55 -0.26
N PRO A 458 -20.04 5.08 0.80
CA PRO A 458 -21.00 6.17 0.69
C PRO A 458 -20.25 7.51 0.53
N GLU A 459 -19.59 7.69 -0.60
CA GLU A 459 -19.12 9.01 -1.05
C GLU A 459 -20.18 9.62 -1.98
N PRO A 460 -20.56 10.91 -1.80
CA PRO A 460 -21.48 11.62 -2.68
C PRO A 460 -21.09 11.57 -4.17
N SER A 461 -19.80 11.39 -4.44
CA SER A 461 -19.25 11.29 -5.80
C SER A 461 -19.58 9.95 -6.48
N VAL A 462 -19.72 8.85 -5.73
CA VAL A 462 -20.14 7.54 -6.22
C VAL A 462 -21.63 7.56 -6.57
N ILE A 463 -22.44 8.26 -5.78
CA ILE A 463 -23.87 8.48 -6.06
C ILE A 463 -24.04 9.25 -7.38
N SER A 464 -23.27 10.32 -7.58
CA SER A 464 -23.28 11.08 -8.84
C SER A 464 -22.83 10.25 -10.04
N PHE A 465 -21.80 9.40 -9.88
CA PHE A 465 -21.36 8.45 -10.90
C PHE A 465 -22.47 7.45 -11.26
N LEU A 466 -23.15 6.87 -10.26
CA LEU A 466 -24.25 5.92 -10.46
C LEU A 466 -25.46 6.56 -11.14
N GLN A 467 -25.81 7.80 -10.76
CA GLN A 467 -26.89 8.57 -11.38
C GLN A 467 -26.59 8.86 -12.86
N ASN A 468 -25.38 9.33 -13.19
CA ASN A 468 -24.98 9.62 -14.56
C ASN A 468 -24.89 8.36 -15.43
N THR A 469 -24.34 7.27 -14.88
CA THR A 469 -24.26 5.96 -15.55
C THR A 469 -25.65 5.41 -15.85
N THR A 470 -26.59 5.56 -14.91
CA THR A 470 -27.99 5.16 -15.09
C THR A 470 -28.68 5.95 -16.18
N ILE A 471 -28.57 7.29 -16.19
CA ILE A 471 -29.22 8.14 -17.21
C ILE A 471 -28.76 7.73 -18.61
N ARG A 472 -27.48 7.37 -18.77
CA ARG A 472 -26.93 6.89 -20.04
C ARG A 472 -27.37 5.48 -20.38
N LEU A 473 -27.39 4.54 -19.43
CA LEU A 473 -27.92 3.20 -19.65
C LEU A 473 -29.40 3.24 -20.04
N LYS A 474 -30.20 4.12 -19.43
CA LYS A 474 -31.60 4.36 -19.85
C LYS A 474 -31.71 4.86 -21.29
N ARG A 475 -30.82 5.76 -21.72
CA ARG A 475 -30.77 6.22 -23.12
C ARG A 475 -30.35 5.11 -24.09
N ILE A 476 -29.34 4.32 -23.75
CA ILE A 476 -28.88 3.21 -24.60
C ILE A 476 -29.96 2.12 -24.69
N LEU A 477 -30.59 1.76 -23.58
CA LEU A 477 -31.68 0.77 -23.55
C LEU A 477 -32.93 1.26 -24.28
N SER A 478 -33.21 2.58 -24.27
CA SER A 478 -34.32 3.14 -25.06
C SER A 478 -34.13 3.07 -26.58
N LEU A 479 -32.92 2.72 -27.05
CA LEU A 479 -32.61 2.50 -28.46
C LEU A 479 -32.81 1.03 -28.88
N PHE A 480 -32.98 0.11 -27.94
CA PHE A 480 -33.38 -1.27 -28.21
C PHE A 480 -34.90 -1.36 -28.16
N THR A 481 -35.51 -1.94 -29.19
CA THR A 481 -36.96 -2.06 -29.30
C THR A 481 -37.55 -2.89 -28.17
N ARG A 482 -38.67 -2.41 -27.61
CA ARG A 482 -39.40 -2.85 -26.40
C ARG A 482 -39.83 -4.33 -26.31
N ASP A 483 -39.50 -5.17 -27.27
CA ASP A 483 -40.08 -6.52 -27.40
C ASP A 483 -39.16 -7.64 -26.86
N ASP A 484 -38.08 -7.28 -26.15
CA ASP A 484 -37.23 -8.27 -25.49
C ASP A 484 -37.45 -8.24 -23.97
N ASP A 485 -38.12 -9.28 -23.45
CA ASP A 485 -38.51 -9.42 -22.04
C ASP A 485 -37.30 -9.32 -21.08
N ASP A 486 -36.11 -9.74 -21.55
CA ASP A 486 -34.88 -9.62 -20.78
C ASP A 486 -34.48 -8.15 -20.62
N SER A 487 -34.57 -7.34 -21.68
CA SER A 487 -34.27 -5.90 -21.64
C SER A 487 -35.20 -5.13 -20.68
N GLN A 488 -36.47 -5.54 -20.58
CA GLN A 488 -37.42 -4.95 -19.65
C GLN A 488 -37.11 -5.31 -18.19
N LYS A 489 -36.76 -6.58 -17.92
CA LYS A 489 -36.33 -7.05 -16.59
C LYS A 489 -35.05 -6.34 -16.13
N TYR A 490 -34.12 -6.09 -17.05
CA TYR A 490 -32.91 -5.30 -16.80
C TYR A 490 -33.24 -3.82 -16.49
N PHE A 491 -34.19 -3.22 -17.20
CA PHE A 491 -34.63 -1.85 -16.96
C PHE A 491 -35.25 -1.67 -15.56
N ASP A 492 -36.00 -2.66 -15.10
CA ASP A 492 -36.65 -2.65 -13.79
C ASP A 492 -35.64 -2.78 -12.64
N ASN A 493 -34.61 -3.62 -12.78
CA ASN A 493 -33.55 -3.77 -11.77
C ASN A 493 -32.68 -2.50 -11.64
N LEU A 494 -32.28 -1.89 -12.77
CA LEU A 494 -31.55 -0.61 -12.77
C LEU A 494 -32.39 0.52 -12.19
N SER A 495 -33.68 0.58 -12.51
CA SER A 495 -34.59 1.59 -11.95
C SER A 495 -34.81 1.41 -10.45
N ARG A 496 -34.83 0.17 -9.94
CA ARG A 496 -34.88 -0.13 -8.50
C ARG A 496 -33.62 0.32 -7.75
N LEU A 497 -32.43 0.05 -8.29
CA LEU A 497 -31.15 0.53 -7.73
C LEU A 497 -31.10 2.05 -7.62
N VAL A 498 -31.62 2.76 -8.62
CA VAL A 498 -31.61 4.23 -8.66
C VAL A 498 -32.64 4.84 -7.72
N ASN A 499 -33.81 4.23 -7.61
CA ASN A 499 -34.80 4.63 -6.62
C ASN A 499 -34.29 4.41 -5.19
N LEU A 500 -33.47 3.38 -4.94
CA LEU A 500 -32.80 3.17 -3.66
C LEU A 500 -31.72 4.24 -3.38
N SER A 501 -31.08 4.79 -4.42
CA SER A 501 -30.08 5.87 -4.28
C SER A 501 -30.67 7.30 -4.18
N ASN A 502 -31.95 7.49 -4.52
CA ASN A 502 -32.60 8.81 -4.60
C ASN A 502 -33.56 9.12 -3.44
N ILE A 503 -33.59 8.32 -2.37
CA ILE A 503 -34.41 8.61 -1.18
C ILE A 503 -33.65 9.63 -0.31
N ASP A 504 -34.29 10.78 -0.05
CA ASP A 504 -33.72 12.00 0.53
C ASP A 504 -32.80 11.81 1.74
N THR A 505 -31.72 12.59 1.74
CA THR A 505 -30.62 12.64 2.70
C THR A 505 -30.97 13.18 4.09
N VAL A 506 -32.25 13.25 4.49
CA VAL A 506 -32.67 13.98 5.71
C VAL A 506 -33.09 13.09 6.88
N GLU A 507 -33.35 11.79 6.71
CA GLU A 507 -33.56 10.88 7.86
C GLU A 507 -32.86 9.53 7.68
N PHE A 508 -31.59 9.48 8.09
CA PHE A 508 -30.83 8.24 8.24
C PHE A 508 -30.96 7.72 9.68
N SER A 509 -31.75 6.66 9.89
CA SER A 509 -31.73 5.88 11.14
C SER A 509 -31.24 4.44 10.90
N ARG A 510 -30.32 4.04 11.79
CA ARG A 510 -29.36 2.91 11.67
C ARG A 510 -29.93 1.50 11.45
N ASN A 511 -31.23 1.24 11.64
CA ASN A 511 -31.77 -0.13 11.54
C ASN A 511 -32.24 -0.50 10.12
N ASN A 512 -32.40 0.47 9.22
CA ASN A 512 -32.79 0.20 7.83
C ASN A 512 -31.59 -0.13 6.92
N ASP A 513 -30.37 0.14 7.35
CA ASP A 513 -29.18 0.09 6.49
C ASP A 513 -28.71 -1.35 6.20
N ILE A 514 -28.74 -2.24 7.19
CA ILE A 514 -28.36 -3.66 7.00
C ILE A 514 -29.42 -4.41 6.18
N ARG A 515 -30.71 -4.12 6.39
CA ARG A 515 -31.78 -4.71 5.57
C ARG A 515 -31.74 -4.19 4.13
N ARG A 516 -31.36 -2.94 3.91
CA ARG A 516 -31.23 -2.35 2.57
C ARG A 516 -30.01 -2.89 1.82
N LEU A 517 -28.87 -3.08 2.48
CA LEU A 517 -27.70 -3.74 1.89
C LEU A 517 -28.00 -5.21 1.51
N ASN A 518 -28.69 -5.96 2.37
CA ASN A 518 -29.11 -7.33 2.06
C ASN A 518 -30.17 -7.40 0.94
N VAL A 519 -30.99 -6.35 0.75
CA VAL A 519 -31.93 -6.25 -0.38
C VAL A 519 -31.20 -5.89 -1.67
N ILE A 520 -30.20 -5.01 -1.62
CA ILE A 520 -29.34 -4.69 -2.76
C ILE A 520 -28.57 -5.93 -3.21
N GLU A 521 -27.99 -6.67 -2.26
CA GLU A 521 -27.29 -7.93 -2.52
C GLU A 521 -28.23 -9.00 -3.13
N ARG A 522 -29.47 -9.13 -2.63
CA ARG A 522 -30.47 -10.07 -3.18
C ARG A 522 -31.12 -9.66 -4.50
N VAL A 523 -31.05 -8.39 -4.88
CA VAL A 523 -31.54 -7.90 -6.19
C VAL A 523 -30.43 -8.01 -7.25
N LEU A 524 -29.17 -8.10 -6.81
CA LEU A 524 -27.98 -8.19 -7.65
C LEU A 524 -27.49 -9.62 -7.88
N LEU A 525 -27.73 -10.54 -6.93
CA LEU A 525 -27.68 -12.01 -7.11
C LEU A 525 -28.95 -12.49 -7.81
#